data_AF-A0A927PIB0-F1
#
_entry.id   AF-A0A927PIB0-F1
#
_cell.length_a   1.000
_cell.length_b   1.000
_cell.length_c   1.000
_cell.angle_alpha   90.00
_cell.angle_beta   90.00
_cell.angle_gamma   90.00
#
_symmetry.space_group_name_H-M   'P 1'
#
loop_
_entity.id
_entity.type
_entity.pdbx_description
1 polymer ?
#
loop_
_entity_poly.entity_id
_entity_poly.type
_entity_poly.pdbx_seq_one_letter_code
_entity_poly.pdbx_strand_id
1 'polypeptide(L)'
;MIEPNITERKTANLQASLMSYSPATEEGALLARIVSIMLHPILMGIYTVALLFFYTDFNLIFAGQFLRFLSPVFFLTCVVPLSSMYFLSKSGLMDSYRINPSRQRIIPFLITFISYSLLIYYFHAAKLYVWFISILAVPLILVVILGVISAYWKISIHMAAIGALIGSTLSVCYNVKGVNPFILFIILFILAGCLGVARLSLKKNTPAQVYIGFFVGAVVSYLCVLFGAYWGVINL
;
A
#
# COMPACT_ATOMS: atom_id res chain seq x y z
N MET A 1 59.59 -7.82 14.22
CA MET A 1 58.29 -7.60 13.56
C MET A 1 57.44 -6.81 14.55
N ILE A 2 57.16 -5.55 14.25
CA ILE A 2 56.41 -4.65 15.15
C ILE A 2 54.93 -4.92 14.89
N GLU A 3 54.17 -5.37 15.91
CA GLU A 3 52.72 -5.56 15.75
C GLU A 3 52.04 -4.23 15.39
N PRO A 4 51.16 -4.20 14.38
CA PRO A 4 50.46 -2.97 14.01
C PRO A 4 49.56 -2.50 15.14
N ASN A 5 49.57 -1.18 15.36
CA ASN A 5 48.85 -0.52 16.45
C ASN A 5 47.33 -0.76 16.33
N ILE A 6 46.60 -0.87 17.44
CA ILE A 6 45.14 -1.10 17.50
C ILE A 6 44.37 -0.08 16.63
N THR A 7 44.87 1.15 16.57
CA THR A 7 44.31 2.23 15.74
C THR A 7 44.44 1.93 14.25
N GLU A 8 45.57 1.37 13.81
CA GLU A 8 45.81 0.98 12.41
C GLU A 8 44.95 -0.21 11.99
N ARG A 9 44.73 -1.18 12.89
CA ARG A 9 43.76 -2.26 12.63
C ARG A 9 42.34 -1.72 12.50
N LYS A 10 41.93 -0.74 13.32
CA LYS A 10 40.61 -0.11 13.20
C LYS A 10 40.43 0.66 11.91
N THR A 11 41.43 1.44 11.50
CA THR A 11 41.36 2.19 10.23
C THR A 11 41.40 1.27 9.02
N ALA A 12 42.20 0.21 9.04
CA ALA A 12 42.23 -0.80 7.99
C ALA A 12 40.89 -1.55 7.87
N ASN A 13 40.28 -1.94 8.99
CA ASN A 13 38.96 -2.58 9.00
C ASN A 13 37.84 -1.62 8.55
N LEU A 14 37.94 -0.34 8.92
CA LEU A 14 37.01 0.69 8.47
C LEU A 14 37.16 0.93 6.96
N GLN A 15 38.38 1.03 6.45
CA GLN A 15 38.65 1.15 5.02
C GLN A 15 38.20 -0.09 4.25
N ALA A 16 38.42 -1.31 4.76
CA ALA A 16 37.92 -2.54 4.16
C ALA A 16 36.37 -2.58 4.14
N SER A 17 35.73 -2.13 5.22
CA SER A 17 34.26 -1.98 5.26
C SER A 17 33.76 -0.93 4.27
N LEU A 18 34.47 0.18 4.11
CA LEU A 18 34.12 1.28 3.18
C LEU A 18 34.42 0.92 1.71
N MET A 19 35.43 0.11 1.44
CA MET A 19 35.71 -0.43 0.10
C MET A 19 34.71 -1.52 -0.29
N SER A 20 34.18 -2.30 0.66
CA SER A 20 33.03 -3.18 0.42
C SER A 20 31.70 -2.42 0.28
N TYR A 21 31.66 -1.17 0.78
CA TYR A 21 30.51 -0.29 0.66
C TYR A 21 30.51 0.35 -0.73
N SER A 22 29.91 -0.34 -1.68
CA SER A 22 29.43 0.29 -2.91
C SER A 22 28.15 1.06 -2.54
N PRO A 23 28.14 2.41 -2.52
CA PRO A 23 26.89 3.14 -2.46
C PRO A 23 26.07 2.68 -3.68
N ALA A 24 24.79 2.35 -3.47
CA ALA A 24 23.89 2.09 -4.59
C ALA A 24 24.09 3.21 -5.62
N THR A 25 24.39 2.87 -6.87
CA THR A 25 24.56 3.85 -7.95
C THR A 25 23.43 4.87 -7.86
N GLU A 26 23.73 6.17 -7.97
CA GLU A 26 22.72 7.23 -7.78
C GLU A 26 21.47 6.97 -8.64
N GLU A 27 21.66 6.38 -9.83
CA GLU A 27 20.60 5.93 -10.73
C GLU A 27 19.69 4.85 -10.13
N GLY A 28 20.26 3.81 -9.50
CA GLY A 28 19.48 2.75 -8.85
C GLY A 28 18.67 3.27 -7.66
N ALA A 29 19.19 4.26 -6.94
CA ALA A 29 18.47 4.92 -5.86
C ALA A 29 17.33 5.81 -6.39
N LEU A 30 17.52 6.48 -7.54
CA LEU A 30 16.48 7.28 -8.20
C LEU A 30 15.32 6.41 -8.69
N LEU A 31 15.61 5.33 -9.41
CA LEU A 31 14.60 4.40 -9.91
C LEU A 31 13.76 3.81 -8.76
N ALA A 32 14.42 3.40 -7.67
CA ALA A 32 13.72 2.89 -6.50
C ALA A 32 12.78 3.93 -5.87
N ARG A 33 13.14 5.23 -5.90
CA ARG A 33 12.27 6.30 -5.41
C ARG A 33 11.07 6.51 -6.33
N ILE A 34 11.27 6.53 -7.64
CA ILE A 34 10.19 6.70 -8.62
C ILE A 34 9.17 5.56 -8.48
N VAL A 35 9.63 4.30 -8.47
CA VAL A 35 8.76 3.13 -8.29
C VAL A 35 7.98 3.21 -6.98
N SER A 36 8.63 3.65 -5.91
CA SER A 36 7.97 3.84 -4.60
C SER A 36 6.89 4.91 -4.61
N ILE A 37 7.09 5.99 -5.37
CA ILE A 37 6.16 7.11 -5.46
C ILE A 37 4.97 6.74 -6.35
N MET A 38 5.21 6.05 -7.48
CA MET A 38 4.14 5.59 -8.35
C MET A 38 3.29 4.52 -7.68
N LEU A 39 3.92 3.58 -6.97
CA LEU A 39 3.22 2.52 -6.23
C LEU A 39 3.02 2.91 -4.76
N HIS A 40 2.71 4.18 -4.51
CA HIS A 40 2.46 4.66 -3.16
C HIS A 40 1.10 4.15 -2.66
N PRO A 41 0.98 3.74 -1.38
CA PRO A 41 -0.27 3.22 -0.80
C PRO A 41 -1.51 4.06 -1.04
N ILE A 42 -1.35 5.39 -1.04
CA ILE A 42 -2.44 6.35 -1.26
C ILE A 42 -3.08 6.19 -2.66
N LEU A 43 -2.29 5.78 -3.66
CA LEU A 43 -2.75 5.59 -5.05
C LEU A 43 -3.39 4.21 -5.28
N MET A 44 -3.16 3.24 -4.39
CA MET A 44 -3.62 1.86 -4.59
C MET A 44 -5.14 1.73 -4.63
N GLY A 45 -5.87 2.57 -3.89
CA GLY A 45 -7.33 2.62 -3.97
C GLY A 45 -7.83 3.05 -5.35
N ILE A 46 -7.20 4.06 -5.94
CA ILE A 46 -7.50 4.55 -7.30
C ILE A 46 -7.21 3.44 -8.31
N TYR A 47 -6.04 2.79 -8.22
CA TYR A 47 -5.69 1.70 -9.12
C TYR A 47 -6.67 0.53 -9.02
N THR A 48 -7.14 0.19 -7.81
CA THR A 48 -8.11 -0.90 -7.63
C THR A 48 -9.43 -0.58 -8.32
N VAL A 49 -9.98 0.61 -8.12
CA VAL A 49 -11.22 1.04 -8.77
C VAL A 49 -11.03 1.19 -10.28
N ALA A 50 -9.88 1.70 -10.73
CA ALA A 50 -9.59 1.81 -12.15
C ALA A 50 -9.52 0.44 -12.84
N LEU A 51 -8.78 -0.52 -12.27
CA LEU A 51 -8.71 -1.88 -12.77
C LEU A 51 -10.09 -2.54 -12.83
N LEU A 52 -10.96 -2.25 -11.85
CA LEU A 52 -12.32 -2.74 -11.85
C LEU A 52 -13.09 -2.30 -13.10
N PHE A 53 -12.99 -1.03 -13.50
CA PHE A 53 -13.68 -0.53 -14.69
C PHE A 53 -13.12 -1.14 -15.99
N PHE A 54 -11.81 -1.39 -16.07
CA PHE A 54 -11.20 -1.93 -17.29
C PHE A 54 -11.35 -3.45 -17.45
N TYR A 55 -11.32 -4.20 -16.35
CA TYR A 55 -11.29 -5.67 -16.39
C TYR A 55 -12.60 -6.33 -15.98
N THR A 56 -13.65 -5.55 -15.73
CA THR A 56 -14.99 -6.08 -15.44
C THR A 56 -16.06 -5.28 -16.19
N ASP A 57 -17.29 -5.83 -16.25
CA ASP A 57 -18.42 -5.17 -16.93
C ASP A 57 -18.89 -3.88 -16.27
N PHE A 58 -18.25 -3.42 -15.19
CA PHE A 58 -18.64 -2.22 -14.45
C PHE A 58 -18.68 -0.98 -15.35
N ASN A 59 -17.78 -0.88 -16.33
CA ASN A 59 -17.81 0.21 -17.29
C ASN A 59 -19.04 0.17 -18.21
N LEU A 60 -19.49 -1.03 -18.60
CA LEU A 60 -20.69 -1.23 -19.40
C LEU A 60 -21.96 -0.96 -18.58
N ILE A 61 -22.03 -1.48 -17.36
CA ILE A 61 -23.18 -1.32 -16.45
C ILE A 61 -23.42 0.16 -16.11
N PHE A 62 -22.35 0.93 -15.90
CA PHE A 62 -22.43 2.35 -15.54
C PHE A 62 -22.16 3.28 -16.72
N ALA A 63 -22.34 2.84 -17.97
CA ALA A 63 -22.32 3.68 -19.18
C ALA A 63 -21.14 4.67 -19.26
N GLY A 64 -19.92 4.23 -18.95
CA GLY A 64 -18.74 5.12 -19.04
C GLY A 64 -18.63 6.18 -17.95
N GLN A 65 -19.40 6.10 -16.86
CA GLN A 65 -19.36 7.03 -15.72
C GLN A 65 -18.09 6.88 -14.85
N PHE A 66 -16.97 6.44 -15.44
CA PHE A 66 -15.69 6.20 -14.81
C PHE A 66 -15.24 7.37 -13.92
N LEU A 67 -15.30 8.61 -14.44
CA LEU A 67 -14.91 9.81 -13.70
C LEU A 67 -15.79 10.09 -12.48
N ARG A 68 -17.07 9.68 -12.52
CA ARG A 68 -18.00 9.87 -11.39
C ARG A 68 -17.66 8.95 -10.22
N PHE A 69 -17.10 7.79 -10.48
CA PHE A 69 -16.62 6.86 -9.44
C PHE A 69 -15.20 7.19 -9.00
N LEU A 70 -14.32 7.56 -9.94
CA LEU A 70 -12.93 7.85 -9.63
C LEU A 70 -12.76 9.17 -8.87
N SER A 71 -13.59 10.18 -9.12
CA SER A 71 -13.48 11.48 -8.47
C SER A 71 -13.65 11.45 -6.93
N PRO A 72 -14.70 10.83 -6.34
CA PRO A 72 -14.81 10.74 -4.89
C PRO A 72 -13.70 9.88 -4.28
N VAL A 73 -13.29 8.81 -4.97
CA VAL A 73 -12.16 7.96 -4.54
C VAL A 73 -10.89 8.78 -4.48
N PHE A 74 -10.51 9.45 -5.57
CA PHE A 74 -9.34 10.32 -5.63
C PHE A 74 -9.38 11.41 -4.56
N PHE A 75 -10.51 12.09 -4.40
CA PHE A 75 -10.64 13.18 -3.43
C PHE A 75 -10.47 12.68 -1.99
N LEU A 76 -11.21 11.62 -1.61
CA LEU A 76 -11.20 11.13 -0.24
C LEU A 76 -9.95 10.32 0.11
N THR A 77 -9.32 9.62 -0.84
CA THR A 77 -8.13 8.79 -0.57
C THR A 77 -6.81 9.50 -0.81
N CYS A 78 -6.75 10.52 -1.68
CA CYS A 78 -5.54 11.29 -1.94
C CYS A 78 -5.59 12.69 -1.37
N VAL A 79 -6.59 13.50 -1.76
CA VAL A 79 -6.63 14.92 -1.41
C VAL A 79 -6.79 15.10 0.10
N VAL A 80 -7.74 14.39 0.72
CA VAL A 80 -8.00 14.51 2.17
C VAL A 80 -6.80 14.07 3.01
N PRO A 81 -6.16 12.90 2.80
CA PRO A 81 -5.02 12.51 3.63
C PRO A 81 -3.79 13.39 3.43
N LEU A 82 -3.51 13.80 2.19
CA LEU A 82 -2.36 14.65 1.88
C LEU A 82 -2.52 16.06 2.46
N SER A 83 -3.70 16.67 2.29
CA SER A 83 -4.00 17.98 2.88
C SER A 83 -3.94 17.92 4.41
N SER A 84 -4.53 16.90 5.03
CA SER A 84 -4.47 16.69 6.48
C SER A 84 -3.03 16.58 6.97
N MET A 85 -2.19 15.78 6.30
CA MET A 85 -0.77 15.68 6.63
C MET A 85 -0.02 17.01 6.46
N TYR A 86 -0.33 17.78 5.42
CA TYR A 86 0.27 19.09 5.18
C TYR A 86 -0.08 20.08 6.30
N PHE A 87 -1.35 20.16 6.70
CA PHE A 87 -1.79 21.02 7.80
C PHE A 87 -1.14 20.64 9.13
N LEU A 88 -1.08 19.34 9.44
CA LEU A 88 -0.43 18.87 10.68
C LEU A 88 1.07 19.16 10.73
N SER A 89 1.75 19.12 9.58
CA SER A 89 3.15 19.51 9.47
C SER A 89 3.32 21.01 9.74
N LYS A 90 2.47 21.86 9.14
CA LYS A 90 2.47 23.31 9.30
C LYS A 90 2.18 23.76 10.74
N SER A 91 1.35 23.03 11.47
CA SER A 91 1.01 23.34 12.87
C SER A 91 2.10 22.96 13.88
N GLY A 92 3.25 22.41 13.45
CA GLY A 92 4.34 22.02 14.34
C GLY A 92 4.07 20.78 15.20
N LEU A 93 2.86 20.19 15.12
CA LEU A 93 2.53 18.97 15.85
C LEU A 93 3.48 17.83 15.46
N MET A 94 3.83 17.70 14.17
CA MET A 94 4.73 16.63 13.70
C MET A 94 6.12 16.63 14.35
N ASP A 95 6.64 17.78 14.81
CA ASP A 95 7.96 17.85 15.45
C ASP A 95 7.93 17.35 16.91
N SER A 96 6.82 17.49 17.62
CA SER A 96 6.64 16.87 18.95
C SER A 96 6.50 15.34 18.86
N TYR A 97 5.92 14.82 17.77
CA TYR A 97 5.77 13.37 17.54
C TYR A 97 7.03 12.68 16.99
N ARG A 98 8.07 13.40 16.55
CA ARG A 98 9.34 12.82 16.08
C ARG A 98 10.05 11.96 17.13
N ILE A 99 9.77 12.20 18.42
CA ILE A 99 10.42 11.52 19.54
C ILE A 99 9.87 10.08 19.72
N ASN A 100 8.65 9.77 19.27
CA ASN A 100 8.07 8.43 19.37
C ASN A 100 7.59 7.90 17.99
N PRO A 101 8.37 7.01 17.35
CA PRO A 101 8.10 6.53 15.99
C PRO A 101 6.81 5.70 15.87
N SER A 102 6.29 5.17 16.97
CA SER A 102 5.01 4.44 17.02
C SER A 102 3.83 5.40 16.96
N ARG A 103 3.93 6.52 17.69
CA ARG A 103 2.86 7.54 17.79
C ARG A 103 2.73 8.36 16.50
N GLN A 104 3.82 8.50 15.74
CA GLN A 104 3.82 9.16 14.42
C GLN A 104 2.93 8.44 13.37
N ARG A 105 2.70 7.13 13.50
CA ARG A 105 1.93 6.34 12.52
C ARG A 105 0.42 6.34 12.78
N ILE A 106 0.02 6.56 14.03
CA ILE A 106 -1.38 6.56 14.46
C ILE A 106 -2.15 7.67 13.73
N ILE A 107 -1.56 8.85 13.61
CA ILE A 107 -2.20 10.00 12.96
C ILE A 107 -2.54 9.70 11.48
N PRO A 108 -1.58 9.30 10.61
CA PRO A 108 -1.90 8.90 9.23
C PRO A 108 -2.93 7.77 9.13
N PHE A 109 -2.88 6.80 10.05
CA PHE A 109 -3.84 5.70 10.08
C PHE A 109 -5.25 6.17 10.42
N LEU A 110 -5.42 7.05 11.41
CA LEU A 110 -6.71 7.61 11.77
C LEU A 110 -7.30 8.46 10.63
N ILE A 111 -6.47 9.29 9.98
CA ILE A 111 -6.91 10.08 8.83
C ILE A 111 -7.38 9.17 7.69
N THR A 112 -6.61 8.12 7.38
CA THR A 112 -6.97 7.14 6.35
C THR A 112 -8.27 6.42 6.73
N PHE A 113 -8.43 6.05 8.00
CA PHE A 113 -9.63 5.38 8.50
C PHE A 113 -10.87 6.25 8.29
N ILE A 114 -10.84 7.51 8.76
CA ILE A 114 -11.98 8.44 8.63
C ILE A 114 -12.32 8.68 7.15
N SER A 115 -11.29 8.94 6.31
CA SER A 115 -11.45 9.15 4.87
C SER A 115 -12.13 7.98 4.17
N TYR A 116 -11.69 6.75 4.43
CA TYR A 116 -12.28 5.56 3.81
C TYR A 116 -13.67 5.24 4.37
N SER A 117 -13.95 5.51 5.65
CA SER A 117 -15.30 5.38 6.21
C SER A 117 -16.29 6.32 5.52
N LEU A 118 -15.90 7.58 5.27
CA LEU A 118 -16.70 8.54 4.49
C LEU A 118 -16.94 8.05 3.05
N LEU A 119 -15.90 7.48 2.42
CA LEU A 119 -15.99 6.95 1.05
C LEU A 119 -16.96 5.77 0.96
N ILE A 120 -16.90 4.84 1.92
CA ILE A 120 -17.83 3.72 2.03
C ILE A 120 -19.25 4.23 2.25
N TYR A 121 -19.45 5.18 3.16
CA TYR A 121 -20.76 5.78 3.42
C TYR A 121 -21.35 6.41 2.15
N TYR A 122 -20.55 7.18 1.40
CA TYR A 122 -20.97 7.80 0.14
C TYR A 122 -21.48 6.77 -0.88
N PHE A 123 -20.73 5.68 -1.09
CA PHE A 123 -21.10 4.65 -2.07
C PHE A 123 -22.19 3.70 -1.57
N HIS A 124 -22.27 3.46 -0.27
CA HIS A 124 -23.35 2.70 0.34
C HIS A 124 -24.68 3.46 0.25
N ALA A 125 -24.68 4.78 0.51
CA ALA A 125 -25.85 5.63 0.32
C ALA A 125 -26.33 5.66 -1.14
N ALA A 126 -25.41 5.52 -2.09
CA ALA A 126 -25.72 5.36 -3.52
C ALA A 126 -26.22 3.95 -3.90
N LYS A 127 -26.41 3.04 -2.93
CA LYS A 127 -26.91 1.66 -3.11
C LYS A 127 -26.11 0.82 -4.11
N LEU A 128 -24.78 0.97 -4.11
CA LEU A 128 -23.92 0.11 -4.92
C LEU A 128 -23.86 -1.33 -4.40
N TYR A 129 -23.42 -2.24 -5.28
CA TYR A 129 -23.26 -3.66 -4.96
C TYR A 129 -22.38 -3.90 -3.74
N VAL A 130 -22.78 -4.83 -2.88
CA VAL A 130 -22.08 -5.19 -1.63
C VAL A 130 -20.63 -5.59 -1.85
N TRP A 131 -20.34 -6.32 -2.94
CA TRP A 131 -18.98 -6.70 -3.29
C TRP A 131 -18.09 -5.49 -3.63
N PHE A 132 -18.64 -4.42 -4.23
CA PHE A 132 -17.91 -3.17 -4.48
C PHE A 132 -17.61 -2.44 -3.17
N ILE A 133 -18.58 -2.37 -2.26
CA ILE A 133 -18.38 -1.80 -0.93
C ILE A 133 -17.29 -2.56 -0.15
N SER A 134 -17.21 -3.87 -0.33
CA SER A 134 -16.21 -4.72 0.32
C SER A 134 -14.79 -4.41 -0.15
N ILE A 135 -14.59 -4.07 -1.43
CA ILE A 135 -13.30 -3.56 -1.95
C ILE A 135 -12.90 -2.28 -1.21
N LEU A 136 -13.84 -1.36 -1.00
CA LEU A 136 -13.57 -0.10 -0.29
C LEU A 136 -13.35 -0.29 1.21
N ALA A 137 -13.83 -1.40 1.79
CA ALA A 137 -13.60 -1.77 3.19
C ALA A 137 -12.20 -2.36 3.43
N VAL A 138 -11.55 -2.93 2.41
CA VAL A 138 -10.20 -3.53 2.52
C VAL A 138 -9.18 -2.59 3.17
N PRO A 139 -9.05 -1.31 2.74
CA PRO A 139 -8.07 -0.40 3.36
C PRO A 139 -8.37 -0.09 4.83
N LEU A 140 -9.64 -0.06 5.26
CA LEU A 140 -9.99 0.11 6.67
C LEU A 140 -9.50 -1.06 7.51
N ILE A 141 -9.80 -2.28 7.06
CA ILE A 141 -9.42 -3.52 7.75
C ILE A 141 -7.89 -3.60 7.82
N LEU A 142 -7.20 -3.29 6.71
CA LEU A 142 -5.74 -3.28 6.67
C LEU A 142 -5.15 -2.21 7.57
N VAL A 143 -5.72 -1.01 7.65
CA VAL A 143 -5.22 0.03 8.58
C VAL A 143 -5.28 -0.46 10.03
N VAL A 144 -6.37 -1.14 10.43
CA VAL A 144 -6.48 -1.71 11.79
C VAL A 144 -5.43 -2.81 12.00
N ILE A 145 -5.37 -3.80 11.11
CA ILE A 145 -4.43 -4.93 11.21
C ILE A 145 -2.97 -4.44 11.21
N LEU A 146 -2.60 -3.60 10.24
CA LEU A 146 -1.25 -3.06 10.13
C LEU A 146 -0.93 -2.11 11.29
N GLY A 147 -1.93 -1.42 11.84
CA GLY A 147 -1.80 -0.62 13.06
C GLY A 147 -1.39 -1.48 14.25
N VAL A 148 -2.12 -2.57 14.49
CA VAL A 148 -1.82 -3.53 15.56
C VAL A 148 -0.44 -4.17 15.36
N ILE A 149 -0.16 -4.70 14.16
CA ILE A 149 1.14 -5.31 13.86
C ILE A 149 2.27 -4.29 14.04
N SER A 150 2.10 -3.05 13.52
CA SER A 150 3.10 -1.98 13.61
C SER A 150 3.38 -1.53 15.04
N ALA A 151 2.50 -1.80 16.01
CA ALA A 151 2.74 -1.50 17.41
C ALA A 151 3.84 -2.39 18.01
N TYR A 152 3.96 -3.63 17.53
CA TYR A 152 4.96 -4.60 18.00
C TYR A 152 6.15 -4.72 17.05
N TRP A 153 5.90 -4.69 15.74
CA TRP A 153 6.92 -4.88 14.72
C TRP A 153 6.63 -4.08 13.46
N LYS A 154 7.60 -3.27 13.04
CA LYS A 154 7.47 -2.43 11.84
C LYS A 154 7.18 -3.31 10.62
N ILE A 155 6.05 -3.10 9.95
CA ILE A 155 5.68 -3.78 8.69
C ILE A 155 5.69 -2.81 7.49
N SER A 156 5.91 -3.32 6.28
CA SER A 156 5.92 -2.51 5.07
C SER A 156 4.51 -2.24 4.53
N ILE A 157 4.00 -1.02 4.78
CA ILE A 157 2.68 -0.58 4.28
C ILE A 157 2.63 -0.55 2.74
N HIS A 158 3.75 -0.26 2.07
CA HIS A 158 3.81 -0.27 0.60
C HIS A 158 3.57 -1.67 0.03
N MET A 159 4.15 -2.69 0.69
CA MET A 159 3.95 -4.07 0.26
C MET A 159 2.55 -4.56 0.60
N ALA A 160 2.01 -4.18 1.76
CA ALA A 160 0.62 -4.47 2.09
C ALA A 160 -0.36 -3.84 1.11
N ALA A 161 -0.11 -2.62 0.63
CA ALA A 161 -1.00 -1.94 -0.29
C ALA A 161 -1.00 -2.56 -1.71
N ILE A 162 0.18 -2.94 -2.25
CA ILE A 162 0.22 -3.65 -3.55
C ILE A 162 -0.31 -5.08 -3.43
N GLY A 163 -0.06 -5.75 -2.30
CA GLY A 163 -0.70 -7.04 -1.99
C GLY A 163 -2.22 -6.90 -1.95
N ALA A 164 -2.73 -5.85 -1.31
CA ALA A 164 -4.16 -5.55 -1.23
C ALA A 164 -4.80 -5.35 -2.61
N LEU A 165 -4.14 -4.57 -3.48
CA LEU A 165 -4.53 -4.36 -4.88
C LEU A 165 -4.65 -5.70 -5.63
N ILE A 166 -3.61 -6.54 -5.54
CA ILE A 166 -3.58 -7.85 -6.21
C ILE A 166 -4.67 -8.76 -5.67
N GLY A 167 -4.77 -8.92 -4.35
CA GLY A 167 -5.75 -9.82 -3.71
C GLY A 167 -7.20 -9.38 -3.95
N SER A 168 -7.50 -8.08 -3.94
CA SER A 168 -8.83 -7.55 -4.26
C SER A 168 -9.18 -7.83 -5.72
N THR A 169 -8.26 -7.51 -6.63
CA THR A 169 -8.45 -7.74 -8.07
C THR A 169 -8.63 -9.22 -8.37
N LEU A 170 -7.82 -10.08 -7.74
CA LEU A 170 -7.93 -11.54 -7.84
C LEU A 170 -9.30 -12.03 -7.38
N SER A 171 -9.75 -11.58 -6.21
CA SER A 171 -11.05 -12.01 -5.69
C SER A 171 -12.20 -11.58 -6.58
N VAL A 172 -12.17 -10.36 -7.15
CA VAL A 172 -13.22 -9.90 -8.07
C VAL A 172 -13.21 -10.71 -9.37
N CYS A 173 -12.05 -10.87 -10.00
CA CYS A 173 -11.94 -11.56 -11.28
C CYS A 173 -12.46 -13.00 -11.17
N TYR A 174 -12.04 -13.74 -10.14
CA TYR A 174 -12.41 -15.15 -10.00
C TYR A 174 -13.78 -15.38 -9.34
N ASN A 175 -14.12 -14.67 -8.26
CA ASN A 175 -15.32 -14.99 -7.46
C ASN A 175 -16.54 -14.14 -7.83
N VAL A 176 -16.36 -13.00 -8.48
CA VAL A 176 -17.50 -12.14 -8.90
C VAL A 176 -17.76 -12.28 -10.39
N LYS A 177 -16.71 -12.36 -11.21
CA LYS A 177 -16.84 -12.32 -12.68
C LYS A 177 -16.53 -13.63 -13.39
N GLY A 178 -15.80 -14.56 -12.76
CA GLY A 178 -15.38 -15.80 -13.40
C GLY A 178 -14.42 -15.60 -14.58
N VAL A 179 -13.66 -14.49 -14.59
CA VAL A 179 -12.68 -14.16 -15.64
C VAL A 179 -11.25 -14.37 -15.15
N ASN A 180 -10.36 -14.79 -16.04
CA ASN A 180 -8.94 -14.98 -15.74
C ASN A 180 -8.04 -14.07 -16.58
N PRO A 181 -7.83 -12.81 -16.18
CA PRO A 181 -6.91 -11.90 -16.87
C PRO A 181 -5.44 -12.19 -16.50
N PHE A 182 -4.89 -13.29 -17.01
CA PHE A 182 -3.53 -13.74 -16.64
C PHE A 182 -2.44 -12.69 -16.92
N ILE A 183 -2.54 -11.94 -18.03
CA ILE A 183 -1.59 -10.87 -18.39
C ILE A 183 -1.56 -9.76 -17.32
N LEU A 184 -2.74 -9.39 -16.79
CA LEU A 184 -2.83 -8.39 -15.73
C LEU A 184 -2.08 -8.84 -14.48
N PHE A 185 -2.29 -10.09 -14.04
CA PHE A 185 -1.62 -10.61 -12.86
C PHE A 185 -0.11 -10.69 -13.04
N ILE A 186 0.39 -11.10 -14.21
CA ILE A 186 1.82 -11.08 -14.52
C ILE A 186 2.40 -9.68 -14.31
N ILE A 187 1.75 -8.65 -14.88
CA ILE A 187 2.19 -7.25 -14.73
C ILE A 187 2.16 -6.83 -13.26
N LEU A 188 1.08 -7.13 -12.54
CA LEU A 188 0.95 -6.75 -11.12
C LEU A 188 2.01 -7.42 -10.23
N PHE A 189 2.32 -8.70 -10.45
CA PHE A 189 3.37 -9.40 -9.71
C PHE A 189 4.77 -8.87 -10.03
N ILE A 190 5.04 -8.50 -11.29
CA ILE A 190 6.29 -7.82 -11.66
C ILE A 190 6.41 -6.48 -10.93
N LEU A 191 5.34 -5.66 -10.94
CA LEU A 191 5.32 -4.39 -10.21
C LEU A 191 5.51 -4.58 -8.70
N ALA A 192 4.91 -5.62 -8.11
CA ALA A 192 5.11 -5.98 -6.71
C ALA A 192 6.57 -6.37 -6.41
N GLY A 193 7.21 -7.13 -7.30
CA GLY A 193 8.63 -7.45 -7.22
C GLY A 193 9.51 -6.19 -7.29
N CYS A 194 9.28 -5.32 -8.27
CA CYS A 194 9.98 -4.05 -8.42
C CYS A 194 9.83 -3.16 -7.17
N LEU A 195 8.61 -3.08 -6.62
CA LEU A 195 8.35 -2.33 -5.38
C LEU A 195 9.08 -2.95 -4.18
N GLY A 196 9.09 -4.27 -4.07
CA GLY A 196 9.82 -5.00 -3.04
C GLY A 196 11.32 -4.68 -3.07
N VAL A 197 11.93 -4.79 -4.25
CA VAL A 197 13.34 -4.43 -4.47
C VAL A 197 13.58 -2.96 -4.12
N ALA A 198 12.75 -2.04 -4.61
CA ALA A 198 12.86 -0.62 -4.28
C ALA A 198 12.79 -0.35 -2.77
N ARG A 199 12.03 -1.16 -2.02
CA ARG A 199 11.90 -1.01 -0.56
C ARG A 199 13.11 -1.53 0.21
N LEU A 200 13.74 -2.59 -0.28
CA LEU A 200 14.99 -3.11 0.26
C LEU A 200 16.18 -2.22 -0.11
N SER A 201 16.29 -1.78 -1.37
CA SER A 201 17.39 -0.93 -1.84
C SER A 201 17.44 0.43 -1.15
N LEU A 202 16.28 1.01 -0.84
CA LEU A 202 16.21 2.27 -0.08
C LEU A 202 16.38 2.07 1.45
N LYS A 203 16.73 0.86 1.89
CA LYS A 203 16.91 0.45 3.31
C LYS A 203 15.74 0.88 4.22
N LYS A 204 14.54 0.95 3.65
CA LYS A 204 13.34 1.38 4.39
C LYS A 204 12.73 0.25 5.19
N ASN A 205 12.86 -0.99 4.72
CA ASN A 205 12.29 -2.18 5.33
C ASN A 205 13.25 -3.38 5.21
N THR A 206 13.07 -4.39 6.05
CA THR A 206 13.79 -5.67 5.96
C THR A 206 13.03 -6.67 5.07
N PRO A 207 13.67 -7.75 4.58
CA PRO A 207 13.01 -8.76 3.75
C PRO A 207 11.75 -9.35 4.39
N ALA A 208 11.81 -9.71 5.67
CA ALA A 208 10.65 -10.23 6.39
C ALA A 208 9.48 -9.22 6.39
N GLN A 209 9.76 -7.93 6.56
CA GLN A 209 8.72 -6.88 6.56
C GLN A 209 8.08 -6.68 5.19
N VAL A 210 8.83 -6.96 4.12
CA VAL A 210 8.37 -6.89 2.73
C VAL A 210 7.46 -8.07 2.42
N TYR A 211 7.90 -9.31 2.70
CA TYR A 211 7.11 -10.52 2.43
C TYR A 211 5.84 -10.59 3.28
N ILE A 212 5.96 -10.38 4.60
CA ILE A 212 4.79 -10.41 5.49
C ILE A 212 3.82 -9.29 5.13
N GLY A 213 4.32 -8.09 4.83
CA GLY A 213 3.48 -6.99 4.33
C GLY A 213 2.66 -7.41 3.10
N PHE A 214 3.32 -7.97 2.09
CA PHE A 214 2.68 -8.42 0.87
C PHE A 214 1.60 -9.47 1.12
N PHE A 215 1.92 -10.55 1.85
CA PHE A 215 0.98 -11.64 2.10
C PHE A 215 -0.20 -11.20 2.97
N VAL A 216 0.02 -10.41 4.02
CA VAL A 216 -1.06 -9.85 4.84
C VAL A 216 -1.99 -9.00 3.96
N GLY A 217 -1.42 -8.14 3.11
CA GLY A 217 -2.20 -7.35 2.16
C GLY A 217 -3.07 -8.20 1.24
N ALA A 218 -2.46 -9.19 0.58
CA ALA A 218 -3.12 -10.01 -0.43
C ALA A 218 -4.17 -10.97 0.15
N VAL A 219 -3.87 -11.65 1.25
CA VAL A 219 -4.78 -12.62 1.86
C VAL A 219 -5.97 -11.92 2.49
N VAL A 220 -5.74 -10.86 3.27
CA VAL A 220 -6.82 -10.11 3.92
C VAL A 220 -7.74 -9.49 2.88
N SER A 221 -7.19 -8.89 1.83
CA SER A 221 -8.02 -8.26 0.80
C SER A 221 -8.82 -9.29 -0.01
N TYR A 222 -8.21 -10.42 -0.37
CA TYR A 222 -8.88 -11.50 -1.07
C TYR A 222 -10.06 -12.02 -0.24
N LEU A 223 -9.83 -12.36 1.03
CA LEU A 223 -10.89 -12.87 1.91
C LEU A 223 -12.00 -11.84 2.15
N CYS A 224 -11.66 -10.57 2.35
CA CYS A 224 -12.64 -9.52 2.55
C CYS A 224 -13.60 -9.39 1.35
N VAL A 225 -13.05 -9.35 0.13
CA VAL A 225 -13.86 -9.25 -1.08
C VAL A 225 -14.64 -10.54 -1.34
N LEU A 226 -14.05 -11.70 -1.04
CA LEU A 226 -14.72 -13.00 -1.15
C LEU A 226 -15.97 -13.06 -0.27
N PHE A 227 -15.85 -12.75 1.02
CA PHE A 227 -17.00 -12.73 1.94
C PHE A 227 -18.03 -11.69 1.53
N GLY A 228 -17.58 -10.51 1.07
CA GLY A 228 -18.46 -9.48 0.52
C GLY A 228 -19.25 -9.93 -0.71
N ALA A 229 -18.61 -10.67 -1.60
CA ALA A 229 -19.25 -11.27 -2.77
C ALA A 229 -20.29 -12.31 -2.38
N TYR A 230 -19.94 -13.26 -1.50
CA TYR A 230 -20.88 -14.26 -1.01
C TYR A 230 -22.09 -13.64 -0.30
N TRP A 231 -21.86 -12.66 0.59
CA TRP A 231 -22.94 -11.96 1.29
C TRP A 231 -23.86 -11.21 0.31
N GLY A 232 -23.28 -10.58 -0.71
CA GLY A 232 -24.04 -9.91 -1.76
C GLY A 232 -24.91 -10.86 -2.58
N VAL A 233 -24.43 -12.08 -2.87
CA VAL A 233 -25.18 -13.10 -3.62
C VAL A 233 -26.30 -13.71 -2.79
N ILE A 234 -26.11 -13.91 -1.48
CA ILE A 234 -27.11 -14.53 -0.59
C ILE A 234 -28.32 -13.60 -0.32
N ASN A 235 -28.12 -12.28 -0.37
CA ASN A 235 -29.15 -11.28 -0.06
C ASN A 235 -29.79 -10.64 -1.30
N LEU A 236 -29.65 -11.27 -2.48
CA LEU A 236 -30.20 -10.84 -3.76
C LEU A 236 -31.37 -11.74 -4.16
#